data_AF-A0A941XEP3-F1
#
_entry.id   AF-A0A941XEP3-F1
#
_cell.length_a   1.000
_cell.length_b   1.000
_cell.length_c   1.000
_cell.angle_alpha   90.00
_cell.angle_beta   90.00
_cell.angle_gamma   90.00
#
_symmetry.space_group_name_H-M   'P 1'
#
loop_
_entity.id
_entity.type
_entity.pdbx_description
1 polymer ?
#
loop_
_entity_poly.entity_id
_entity_poly.type
_entity_poly.pdbx_seq_one_letter_code
_entity_poly.pdbx_strand_id
1 'polypeptide(L)'
;MKKLISIGIGLLAFAFLACSDDEDKIAMTSLKISSENPEVTVHPEGNSGTVQFLAAGGNVEIRVLTDGENWTVVSGEEGWCNYQKEGDKLILSAEENTTTALRSETVTIYAGDGDSRNVVTLEVTQEAAGAATLSINPAQDTVAFTNEGGIYEVSVETNQTEWTVLSNREWCQVAIDKEAGKFTISLAENRTINLLEAWVTVVAGEGENIVSENIVVTQSTAGDNMIIVLEVGATTENVGALPFEGTVSCTIDWGDGTRPERVISSFPRHTYEQAGVYEVSILGQVSNMRANDGNYFDDKLKTCVKAVKQWGRLGLTSLKYGFYKCVNLEYLAVPEKDAFSELTTVYSTFYSCTSLKNLPEGLFENAPKVTEFYECFSSCTSLEAVPDRLFANCSEATRFFRCFWKCESLKSVGEDVFDGCVSATSFGQTFFNCTSLTTVPVDLFDSCKGVTDFSNTFGKCSNLTGESPYTLMNGVKVHLYERADHAEFTAPTNTRGCFSGCISLTDYAEIQTNFPAWL
;
A
#
# COMPACT_ATOMS: atom_id res chain seq x y z
N MET A 1 -6.59 37.30 -33.36
CA MET A 1 -5.66 38.28 -33.96
C MET A 1 -5.25 37.77 -35.33
N LYS A 2 -5.54 38.54 -36.38
CA LYS A 2 -5.22 38.27 -37.79
C LYS A 2 -3.70 38.31 -38.04
N LYS A 3 -3.21 37.45 -38.94
CA LYS A 3 -2.08 37.63 -39.90
C LYS A 3 -2.20 36.42 -40.86
N LEU A 4 -2.75 36.47 -42.08
CA LEU A 4 -2.57 37.35 -43.25
C LEU A 4 -1.12 37.35 -43.78
N ILE A 5 -0.85 36.40 -44.69
CA ILE A 5 0.24 36.39 -45.68
C ILE A 5 -0.43 35.93 -46.99
N SER A 6 -1.05 36.88 -47.70
CA SER A 6 -0.59 37.48 -48.96
C SER A 6 -0.74 36.56 -50.17
N ILE A 7 -1.93 36.70 -50.75
CA ILE A 7 -2.39 36.25 -52.06
C ILE A 7 -1.59 36.97 -53.16
N GLY A 8 -0.92 36.21 -54.03
CA GLY A 8 -0.43 36.68 -55.32
C GLY A 8 -1.47 36.37 -56.40
N ILE A 9 -2.32 37.36 -56.71
CA ILE A 9 -3.21 37.34 -57.87
C ILE A 9 -2.38 37.59 -59.13
N GLY A 10 -2.22 36.55 -59.95
CA GLY A 10 -1.82 36.67 -61.34
C GLY A 10 -3.04 36.53 -62.23
N LEU A 11 -3.71 37.65 -62.51
CA LEU A 11 -4.66 37.75 -63.63
C LEU A 11 -3.86 37.59 -64.94
N LEU A 12 -4.08 36.53 -65.71
CA LEU A 12 -3.76 36.51 -67.12
C LEU A 12 -5.05 36.49 -67.94
N ALA A 13 -5.21 37.55 -68.73
CA ALA A 13 -6.33 37.80 -69.61
C ALA A 13 -6.32 36.81 -70.79
N PHE A 14 -7.47 36.19 -71.03
CA PHE A 14 -7.76 35.52 -72.30
C PHE A 14 -8.04 36.58 -73.36
N ALA A 15 -7.13 36.74 -74.31
CA ALA A 15 -7.39 37.36 -75.60
C ALA A 15 -7.39 36.26 -76.67
N PHE A 16 -8.58 35.96 -77.21
CA PHE A 16 -8.72 35.18 -78.43
C PHE A 16 -8.15 35.98 -79.60
N LEU A 17 -7.04 35.52 -80.15
CA LEU A 17 -6.68 35.75 -81.55
C LEU A 17 -6.35 34.41 -82.18
N ALA A 18 -7.23 33.96 -83.07
CA ALA A 18 -7.03 32.82 -83.94
C ALA A 18 -6.24 33.25 -85.19
N CYS A 19 -5.08 32.63 -85.42
CA CYS A 19 -4.58 32.33 -86.76
C CYS A 19 -3.41 31.35 -86.66
N SER A 20 -3.73 30.10 -86.99
CA SER A 20 -2.94 29.12 -87.76
C SER A 20 -1.41 29.29 -87.80
N ASP A 21 -0.74 28.46 -87.02
CA ASP A 21 0.30 27.57 -87.57
C ASP A 21 -0.09 26.15 -87.14
N ASP A 22 -0.80 25.45 -88.04
CA ASP A 22 -1.00 24.01 -87.99
C ASP A 22 0.37 23.35 -88.22
N GLU A 23 1.14 23.17 -87.15
CA GLU A 23 1.90 21.92 -87.05
C GLU A 23 0.86 20.84 -86.75
N ASP A 24 0.79 19.81 -87.61
CA ASP A 24 -0.05 18.63 -87.43
C ASP A 24 0.11 18.06 -86.01
N LYS A 25 -0.70 18.52 -85.04
CA LYS A 25 -0.87 17.83 -83.77
C LYS A 25 -1.63 16.56 -84.10
N ILE A 26 -0.89 15.48 -84.32
CA ILE A 26 -1.44 14.13 -84.42
C ILE A 26 -2.36 13.95 -83.21
N ALA A 27 -3.67 13.85 -83.46
CA ALA A 27 -4.65 13.57 -82.42
C ALA A 27 -4.28 12.21 -81.82
N MET A 28 -3.84 12.23 -80.56
CA MET A 28 -3.35 11.04 -79.86
C MET A 28 -4.50 10.03 -79.71
N THR A 29 -4.31 8.80 -80.18
CA THR A 29 -5.41 7.85 -80.31
C THR A 29 -5.47 6.81 -79.20
N SER A 30 -4.40 6.66 -78.40
CA SER A 30 -4.35 5.60 -77.41
C SER A 30 -3.60 5.97 -76.12
N LEU A 31 -4.25 5.71 -74.99
CA LEU A 31 -3.60 5.53 -73.70
C LEU A 31 -4.23 4.29 -73.07
N LYS A 32 -3.42 3.27 -72.82
CA LYS A 32 -3.83 2.04 -72.17
C LYS A 32 -2.79 1.60 -71.17
N ILE A 33 -3.19 0.72 -70.27
CA ILE A 33 -2.28 0.02 -69.38
C ILE A 33 -2.29 -1.48 -69.65
N SER A 34 -1.20 -2.14 -69.29
CA SER A 34 -1.09 -3.59 -69.20
C SER A 34 -0.22 -3.95 -68.02
N SER A 35 -0.50 -5.07 -67.36
CA SER A 35 0.37 -5.62 -66.33
C SER A 35 0.23 -7.14 -66.32
N GLU A 36 1.34 -7.81 -65.99
CA GLU A 36 1.36 -9.24 -65.67
C GLU A 36 1.40 -9.47 -64.14
N ASN A 37 1.40 -8.39 -63.34
CA ASN A 37 1.41 -8.48 -61.89
C ASN A 37 0.01 -8.92 -61.39
N PRO A 38 -0.09 -10.00 -60.60
CA PRO A 38 -1.37 -10.49 -60.06
C PRO A 38 -2.09 -9.47 -59.15
N GLU A 39 -1.38 -8.48 -58.61
CA GLU A 39 -1.92 -7.40 -57.79
C GLU A 39 -2.61 -6.29 -58.62
N VAL A 40 -2.51 -6.37 -59.96
CA VAL A 40 -3.09 -5.40 -60.90
C VAL A 40 -4.18 -6.07 -61.72
N THR A 41 -5.41 -5.57 -61.60
CA THR A 41 -6.51 -5.98 -62.48
C THR A 41 -6.75 -4.90 -63.51
N VAL A 42 -6.46 -5.17 -64.78
CA VAL A 42 -6.72 -4.24 -65.89
C VAL A 42 -8.09 -4.51 -66.48
N HIS A 43 -8.92 -3.47 -66.62
CA HIS A 43 -10.21 -3.62 -67.31
C HIS A 43 -10.01 -3.96 -68.79
N PRO A 44 -10.94 -4.71 -69.42
CA PRO A 44 -10.76 -5.23 -70.79
C PRO A 44 -10.44 -4.18 -71.88
N GLU A 45 -10.87 -2.93 -71.69
CA GLU A 45 -10.62 -1.84 -72.63
C GLU A 45 -9.20 -1.23 -72.48
N GLY A 46 -8.53 -1.50 -71.36
CA GLY A 46 -7.21 -1.00 -70.98
C GLY A 46 -7.20 0.44 -70.46
N ASN A 47 -8.38 1.05 -70.31
CA ASN A 47 -8.57 2.45 -69.90
C ASN A 47 -8.77 2.64 -68.38
N SER A 48 -8.82 1.56 -67.61
CA SER A 48 -8.88 1.59 -66.15
C SER A 48 -8.36 0.29 -65.54
N GLY A 49 -8.13 0.29 -64.23
CA GLY A 49 -7.78 -0.90 -63.49
C GLY A 49 -7.79 -0.68 -61.99
N THR A 50 -7.53 -1.75 -61.25
CA THR A 50 -7.32 -1.70 -59.80
C THR A 50 -5.92 -2.21 -59.46
N VAL A 51 -5.37 -1.68 -58.37
CA VAL A 51 -4.10 -2.12 -57.77
C VAL A 51 -4.37 -2.41 -56.30
N GLN A 52 -3.99 -3.59 -55.83
CA GLN A 52 -4.18 -3.98 -54.42
C GLN A 52 -2.83 -4.26 -53.77
N PHE A 53 -2.44 -3.42 -52.82
CA PHE A 53 -1.31 -3.67 -51.94
C PHE A 53 -1.74 -4.48 -50.72
N LEU A 54 -0.91 -5.41 -50.28
CA LEU A 54 -1.01 -5.98 -48.94
C LEU A 54 -0.71 -4.91 -47.88
N ALA A 55 -1.10 -5.15 -46.64
CA ALA A 55 -0.83 -4.23 -45.53
C ALA A 55 0.67 -3.87 -45.43
N ALA A 56 1.58 -4.81 -45.70
CA ALA A 56 3.03 -4.58 -45.71
C ALA A 56 3.53 -3.58 -46.78
N GLY A 57 2.70 -3.24 -47.77
CA GLY A 57 3.08 -2.37 -48.87
C GLY A 57 4.00 -3.06 -49.88
N GLY A 58 4.75 -2.27 -50.63
CA GLY A 58 5.66 -2.75 -51.67
C GLY A 58 5.57 -1.93 -52.96
N ASN A 59 6.08 -2.51 -54.05
CA ASN A 59 6.13 -1.86 -55.36
C ASN A 59 5.39 -2.70 -56.40
N VAL A 60 4.58 -2.03 -57.22
CA VAL A 60 3.83 -2.62 -58.33
C VAL A 60 4.19 -1.92 -59.63
N GLU A 61 4.62 -2.70 -60.62
CA GLU A 61 4.93 -2.20 -61.96
C GLU A 61 3.72 -2.36 -62.91
N ILE A 62 3.42 -1.29 -63.64
CA ILE A 62 2.37 -1.21 -64.64
C ILE A 62 2.96 -0.65 -65.92
N ARG A 63 2.73 -1.32 -67.05
CA ARG A 63 3.19 -0.84 -68.34
C ARG A 63 2.15 0.10 -68.95
N VAL A 64 2.59 1.30 -69.32
CA VAL A 64 1.80 2.35 -69.97
C VAL A 64 2.03 2.27 -71.48
N LEU A 65 0.96 2.04 -72.23
CA LEU A 65 0.96 1.91 -73.68
C LEU A 65 0.31 3.16 -74.28
N THR A 66 1.11 4.00 -74.93
CA THR A 66 0.62 5.22 -75.59
C THR A 66 1.40 5.52 -76.87
N ASP A 67 0.72 6.11 -77.84
CA ASP A 67 1.27 6.66 -79.09
C ASP A 67 1.74 8.12 -78.93
N GLY A 68 1.58 8.72 -77.74
CA GLY A 68 2.04 10.06 -77.42
C GLY A 68 3.48 10.13 -76.92
N GLU A 69 4.19 11.21 -77.25
CA GLU A 69 5.59 11.43 -76.83
C GLU A 69 5.75 11.65 -75.31
N ASN A 70 4.69 12.05 -74.60
CA ASN A 70 4.72 12.33 -73.16
C ASN A 70 3.42 11.93 -72.46
N TRP A 71 3.56 11.41 -71.23
CA TRP A 71 2.46 11.11 -70.31
C TRP A 71 2.77 11.64 -68.91
N THR A 72 1.75 11.94 -68.11
CA THR A 72 1.87 12.45 -66.73
C THR A 72 1.01 11.64 -65.79
N VAL A 73 1.39 11.61 -64.51
CA VAL A 73 0.65 10.92 -63.45
C VAL A 73 0.25 11.93 -62.40
N VAL A 74 -0.98 11.79 -61.90
CA VAL A 74 -1.48 12.51 -60.74
C VAL A 74 -1.91 11.45 -59.74
N SER A 75 -1.19 11.34 -58.61
CA SER A 75 -1.63 10.55 -57.46
C SER A 75 -2.74 11.29 -56.71
N GLY A 76 -3.52 10.56 -55.91
CA GLY A 76 -4.65 11.12 -55.16
C GLY A 76 -4.22 12.08 -54.06
N GLU A 77 -5.21 12.78 -53.49
CA GLU A 77 -4.98 13.82 -52.47
C GLU A 77 -4.54 13.26 -51.11
N GLU A 78 -4.73 11.96 -50.85
CA GLU A 78 -4.34 11.32 -49.58
C GLU A 78 -2.82 11.07 -49.47
N GLY A 79 -2.13 10.91 -50.60
CA GLY A 79 -0.67 10.96 -50.69
C GLY A 79 0.09 9.77 -50.09
N TRP A 80 -0.54 8.59 -49.92
CA TRP A 80 0.13 7.40 -49.37
C TRP A 80 0.71 6.49 -50.47
N CYS A 81 0.17 6.52 -51.68
CA CYS A 81 0.67 5.84 -52.87
C CYS A 81 1.61 6.76 -53.66
N ASN A 82 2.90 6.45 -53.59
CA ASN A 82 3.93 7.12 -54.35
C ASN A 82 4.05 6.52 -55.75
N TYR A 83 4.63 7.28 -56.69
CA TYR A 83 4.89 6.78 -58.03
C TYR A 83 6.23 7.22 -58.60
N GLN A 84 6.78 6.38 -59.48
CA GLN A 84 7.97 6.64 -60.29
C GLN A 84 7.73 6.25 -61.75
N LYS A 85 8.32 7.00 -62.68
CA LYS A 85 8.24 6.73 -64.12
C LYS A 85 9.57 6.25 -64.66
N GLU A 86 9.57 5.15 -65.39
CA GLU A 86 10.76 4.60 -66.06
C GLU A 86 10.41 4.18 -67.50
N GLY A 87 10.64 5.06 -68.47
CA GLY A 87 10.27 4.80 -69.87
C GLY A 87 8.76 4.61 -70.05
N ASP A 88 8.35 3.41 -70.46
CA ASP A 88 6.96 2.98 -70.61
C ASP A 88 6.38 2.34 -69.34
N LYS A 89 7.06 2.45 -68.19
CA LYS A 89 6.63 1.86 -66.92
C LYS A 89 6.22 2.93 -65.91
N LEU A 90 5.11 2.65 -65.22
CA LEU A 90 4.68 3.29 -64.00
C LEU A 90 4.93 2.32 -62.84
N ILE A 91 5.76 2.73 -61.88
CA ILE A 91 5.99 1.99 -60.64
C ILE A 91 5.18 2.71 -59.56
N LEU A 92 4.17 2.04 -59.01
CA LEU A 92 3.47 2.50 -57.82
C LEU A 92 4.12 1.87 -56.59
N SER A 93 4.22 2.62 -55.50
CA SER A 93 4.80 2.14 -54.25
C SER A 93 4.01 2.63 -53.05
N ALA A 94 3.72 1.72 -52.13
CA ALA A 94 3.05 2.02 -50.87
C ALA A 94 3.93 1.59 -49.70
N GLU A 95 4.02 2.43 -48.67
CA GLU A 95 4.57 2.03 -47.37
C GLU A 95 3.57 1.12 -46.64
N GLU A 96 4.01 0.48 -45.55
CA GLU A 96 3.14 -0.34 -44.72
C GLU A 96 1.93 0.48 -44.21
N ASN A 97 0.73 -0.13 -44.26
CA ASN A 97 -0.45 0.38 -43.59
C ASN A 97 -0.52 -0.20 -42.18
N THR A 98 -0.16 0.61 -41.19
CA THR A 98 -0.16 0.21 -39.77
C THR A 98 -1.53 0.36 -39.10
N THR A 99 -2.52 0.90 -39.82
CA THR A 99 -3.88 1.13 -39.31
C THR A 99 -4.79 -0.07 -39.54
N THR A 100 -5.83 -0.22 -38.72
CA THR A 100 -6.86 -1.24 -38.89
C THR A 100 -7.92 -0.87 -39.95
N ALA A 101 -7.74 0.26 -40.63
CA ALA A 101 -8.58 0.71 -41.72
C ALA A 101 -7.93 0.38 -43.07
N LEU A 102 -8.74 -0.11 -44.00
CA LEU A 102 -8.35 -0.17 -45.41
C LEU A 102 -8.24 1.28 -45.93
N ARG A 103 -7.19 1.56 -46.70
CA ARG A 103 -7.02 2.86 -47.36
C ARG A 103 -7.10 2.72 -48.88
N SER A 104 -7.61 3.74 -49.55
CA SER A 104 -7.74 3.74 -51.00
C SER A 104 -7.50 5.13 -51.59
N GLU A 105 -6.93 5.19 -52.79
CA GLU A 105 -6.81 6.43 -53.55
C GLU A 105 -6.90 6.19 -55.05
N THR A 106 -7.10 7.24 -55.84
CA THR A 106 -7.15 7.14 -57.30
C THR A 106 -5.89 7.73 -57.92
N VAL A 107 -5.15 6.92 -58.69
CA VAL A 107 -4.03 7.38 -59.51
C VAL A 107 -4.52 7.57 -60.94
N THR A 108 -4.32 8.76 -61.49
CA THR A 108 -4.77 9.10 -62.85
C THR A 108 -3.58 9.36 -63.76
N ILE A 109 -3.57 8.69 -64.91
CA ILE A 109 -2.56 8.84 -65.96
C ILE A 109 -3.17 9.63 -67.11
N TYR A 110 -2.45 10.64 -67.57
CA TYR A 110 -2.84 11.47 -68.71
C TYR A 110 -1.79 11.36 -69.82
N ALA A 111 -2.25 11.30 -71.07
CA ALA A 111 -1.40 11.48 -72.23
C ALA A 111 -2.07 12.47 -73.21
N GLY A 112 -1.32 13.48 -73.64
CA GLY A 112 -1.77 14.56 -74.54
C GLY A 112 -1.91 15.93 -73.90
N ASP A 113 -2.31 16.91 -74.73
CA ASP A 113 -2.45 18.33 -74.35
C ASP A 113 -3.91 18.78 -74.42
N GLY A 114 -4.27 19.75 -73.57
CA GLY A 114 -5.56 20.46 -73.67
C GLY A 114 -6.78 19.55 -73.50
N ASP A 115 -7.80 19.76 -74.35
CA ASP A 115 -9.09 19.04 -74.35
C ASP A 115 -9.04 17.65 -75.04
N SER A 116 -7.88 17.24 -75.56
CA SER A 116 -7.69 15.96 -76.28
C SER A 116 -6.86 14.95 -75.47
N ARG A 117 -6.90 15.03 -74.14
CA ARG A 117 -6.18 14.09 -73.25
C ARG A 117 -6.93 12.78 -73.11
N ASN A 118 -6.24 11.68 -73.38
CA ASN A 118 -6.70 10.36 -72.95
C ASN A 118 -6.37 10.17 -71.47
N VAL A 119 -7.26 9.47 -70.76
CA VAL A 119 -7.19 9.29 -69.31
C VAL A 119 -7.27 7.81 -68.98
N VAL A 120 -6.37 7.35 -68.12
CA VAL A 120 -6.47 6.05 -67.44
C VAL A 120 -6.58 6.28 -65.95
N THR A 121 -7.55 5.64 -65.30
CA THR A 121 -7.72 5.70 -63.84
C THR A 121 -7.41 4.36 -63.19
N LEU A 122 -6.60 4.39 -62.14
CA LEU A 122 -6.27 3.26 -61.30
C LEU A 122 -6.85 3.50 -59.90
N GLU A 123 -7.75 2.62 -59.46
CA GLU A 123 -8.14 2.57 -58.05
C GLU A 123 -7.09 1.75 -57.29
N VAL A 124 -6.33 2.42 -56.43
CA VAL A 124 -5.29 1.81 -55.61
C VAL A 124 -5.84 1.60 -54.22
N THR A 125 -5.81 0.37 -53.73
CA THR A 125 -6.25 -0.01 -52.40
C THR A 125 -5.10 -0.65 -51.64
N GLN A 126 -5.08 -0.50 -50.31
CA GLN A 126 -4.16 -1.23 -49.45
C GLN A 126 -4.91 -1.80 -48.25
N GLU A 127 -4.70 -3.09 -48.01
CA GLU A 127 -5.34 -3.80 -46.89
C GLU A 127 -5.00 -3.16 -45.53
N ALA A 128 -5.92 -3.30 -44.58
CA ALA A 128 -5.72 -2.94 -43.19
C ALA A 128 -4.68 -3.84 -42.53
N ALA A 129 -3.91 -3.31 -41.58
CA ALA A 129 -3.13 -4.13 -40.66
C ALA A 129 -4.05 -4.99 -39.78
N GLY A 130 -3.54 -6.15 -39.36
CA GLY A 130 -4.18 -6.94 -38.31
C GLY A 130 -4.24 -6.15 -36.99
N ALA A 131 -5.31 -6.37 -36.20
CA ALA A 131 -5.44 -5.76 -34.89
C ALA A 131 -4.25 -6.13 -33.98
N ALA A 132 -3.75 -5.16 -33.22
CA ALA A 132 -2.67 -5.39 -32.28
C ALA A 132 -3.08 -6.43 -31.23
N THR A 133 -2.20 -7.42 -31.01
CA THR A 133 -2.36 -8.43 -29.96
C THR A 133 -1.29 -8.24 -28.90
N LEU A 134 -1.62 -8.52 -27.65
CA LEU A 134 -0.68 -8.46 -26.53
C LEU A 134 -1.07 -9.51 -25.51
N SER A 135 -0.07 -10.25 -25.04
CA SER A 135 -0.17 -11.10 -23.86
C SER A 135 1.15 -11.07 -23.09
N ILE A 136 1.04 -11.19 -21.77
CA ILE A 136 2.18 -11.22 -20.86
C ILE A 136 2.26 -12.55 -20.13
N ASN A 137 3.48 -13.01 -19.85
CA ASN A 137 3.74 -14.26 -19.14
C ASN A 137 4.79 -14.05 -18.04
N PRO A 138 4.49 -14.42 -16.79
CA PRO A 138 3.25 -15.03 -16.29
C PRO A 138 2.04 -14.08 -16.33
N ALA A 139 0.90 -14.63 -16.74
CA ALA A 139 -0.37 -13.92 -16.82
C ALA A 139 -0.92 -13.70 -15.40
N GLN A 140 -0.87 -12.45 -14.92
CA GLN A 140 -1.36 -12.07 -13.61
C GLN A 140 -1.71 -10.58 -13.58
N ASP A 141 -2.78 -10.25 -12.86
CA ASP A 141 -3.23 -8.87 -12.68
C ASP A 141 -2.41 -8.14 -11.60
N THR A 142 -1.65 -8.89 -10.77
CA THR A 142 -0.91 -8.34 -9.63
C THR A 142 0.41 -9.07 -9.39
N VAL A 143 1.49 -8.31 -9.21
CA VAL A 143 2.81 -8.77 -8.75
C VAL A 143 3.07 -8.20 -7.36
N ALA A 144 3.28 -9.07 -6.37
CA ALA A 144 3.54 -8.68 -5.00
C ALA A 144 5.00 -8.97 -4.61
N PHE A 145 5.67 -7.97 -4.04
CA PHE A 145 7.02 -8.07 -3.51
C PHE A 145 7.02 -7.94 -1.99
N THR A 146 7.97 -8.59 -1.33
CA THR A 146 8.30 -8.32 0.08
C THR A 146 8.93 -6.94 0.22
N ASN A 147 9.12 -6.50 1.46
CA ASN A 147 9.79 -5.23 1.75
C ASN A 147 11.23 -5.17 1.24
N GLU A 148 11.92 -6.31 1.10
CA GLU A 148 13.28 -6.37 0.54
C GLU A 148 13.31 -5.95 -0.94
N GLY A 149 12.17 -6.02 -1.63
CA GLY A 149 12.06 -5.75 -3.06
C GLY A 149 12.56 -6.94 -3.86
N GLY A 150 13.25 -6.66 -4.97
CA GLY A 150 13.77 -7.68 -5.87
C GLY A 150 13.43 -7.41 -7.32
N ILE A 151 13.54 -8.46 -8.15
CA ILE A 151 13.34 -8.39 -9.59
C ILE A 151 12.27 -9.39 -10.00
N TYR A 152 11.34 -8.96 -10.84
CA TYR A 152 10.32 -9.80 -11.46
C TYR A 152 10.41 -9.69 -12.98
N GLU A 153 10.59 -10.82 -13.66
CA GLU A 153 10.71 -10.88 -15.12
C GLU A 153 9.35 -11.21 -15.76
N VAL A 154 9.01 -10.50 -16.83
CA VAL A 154 7.78 -10.69 -17.61
C VAL A 154 8.14 -10.81 -19.08
N SER A 155 7.66 -11.87 -19.73
CA SER A 155 7.76 -12.04 -21.18
C SER A 155 6.57 -11.39 -21.87
N VAL A 156 6.82 -10.77 -23.04
CA VAL A 156 5.83 -10.06 -23.84
C VAL A 156 5.68 -10.78 -25.18
N GLU A 157 4.44 -11.16 -25.50
CA GLU A 157 4.08 -11.75 -26.79
C GLU A 157 3.12 -10.81 -27.51
N THR A 158 3.50 -10.33 -28.69
CA THR A 158 2.70 -9.41 -29.51
C THR A 158 2.97 -9.64 -31.01
N ASN A 159 1.99 -9.32 -31.85
CA ASN A 159 2.16 -9.27 -33.30
C ASN A 159 2.71 -7.90 -33.79
N GLN A 160 2.98 -6.97 -32.89
CA GLN A 160 3.51 -5.63 -33.21
C GLN A 160 5.04 -5.61 -33.08
N THR A 161 5.69 -4.82 -33.94
CA THR A 161 7.15 -4.60 -33.87
C THR A 161 7.54 -3.67 -32.71
N GLU A 162 6.66 -2.73 -32.38
CA GLU A 162 6.86 -1.73 -31.33
C GLU A 162 5.97 -1.98 -30.13
N TRP A 163 6.58 -1.92 -28.94
CA TRP A 163 5.90 -1.97 -27.66
C TRP A 163 6.72 -1.23 -26.59
N THR A 164 6.02 -0.74 -25.57
CA THR A 164 6.58 0.06 -24.48
C THR A 164 6.06 -0.42 -23.13
N VAL A 165 6.80 -0.10 -22.07
CA VAL A 165 6.44 -0.40 -20.68
C VAL A 165 6.70 0.83 -19.84
N LEU A 166 5.71 1.26 -19.07
CA LEU A 166 5.81 2.42 -18.21
C LEU A 166 5.28 2.12 -16.82
N SER A 167 6.00 2.57 -15.81
CA SER A 167 5.53 2.61 -14.42
C SER A 167 5.01 4.01 -14.08
N ASN A 168 3.92 4.09 -13.32
CA ASN A 168 3.38 5.36 -12.83
C ASN A 168 4.03 5.84 -11.51
N ARG A 169 5.05 5.14 -11.01
CA ARG A 169 5.76 5.46 -9.76
C ARG A 169 7.27 5.26 -9.92
N GLU A 170 8.06 6.24 -9.46
CA GLU A 170 9.52 6.20 -9.58
C GLU A 170 10.19 5.06 -8.78
N TRP A 171 9.58 4.61 -7.68
CA TRP A 171 10.11 3.49 -6.87
C TRP A 171 9.95 2.13 -7.57
N CYS A 172 9.03 2.03 -8.53
CA CYS A 172 8.79 0.83 -9.32
C CYS A 172 9.50 0.99 -10.68
N GLN A 173 10.71 0.46 -10.78
CA GLN A 173 11.54 0.62 -11.98
C GLN A 173 11.22 -0.46 -12.99
N VAL A 174 11.19 -0.09 -14.27
CA VAL A 174 11.00 -1.02 -15.40
C VAL A 174 12.17 -0.94 -16.37
N ALA A 175 12.67 -2.08 -16.82
CA ALA A 175 13.73 -2.16 -17.84
C ALA A 175 13.32 -3.14 -18.94
N ILE A 176 13.37 -2.66 -20.19
CA ILE A 176 12.92 -3.39 -21.38
C ILE A 176 14.12 -4.06 -22.06
N ASP A 177 13.97 -5.34 -22.38
CA ASP A 177 14.85 -6.10 -23.26
C ASP A 177 14.04 -6.55 -24.49
N LYS A 178 14.07 -5.72 -25.53
CA LYS A 178 13.32 -5.98 -26.77
C LYS A 178 13.85 -7.20 -27.53
N GLU A 179 15.15 -7.49 -27.46
CA GLU A 179 15.74 -8.64 -28.17
C GLU A 179 15.28 -9.96 -27.56
N ALA A 180 15.16 -10.01 -26.23
CA ALA A 180 14.64 -11.16 -25.52
C ALA A 180 13.10 -11.25 -25.53
N GLY A 181 12.39 -10.18 -25.92
CA GLY A 181 10.93 -10.08 -25.81
C GLY A 181 10.46 -10.02 -24.36
N LYS A 182 11.20 -9.33 -23.48
CA LYS A 182 10.94 -9.30 -22.04
C LYS A 182 11.12 -7.93 -21.42
N PHE A 183 10.54 -7.72 -20.26
CA PHE A 183 10.91 -6.62 -19.38
C PHE A 183 11.04 -7.11 -17.95
N THR A 184 11.72 -6.32 -17.12
CA THR A 184 11.84 -6.57 -15.69
C THR A 184 11.21 -5.44 -14.89
N ILE A 185 10.57 -5.80 -13.78
CA ILE A 185 10.12 -4.89 -12.72
C ILE A 185 11.13 -5.03 -11.57
N SER A 186 11.76 -3.93 -11.18
CA SER A 186 12.78 -3.91 -10.13
C SER A 186 12.40 -2.95 -9.01
N LEU A 187 12.41 -3.46 -7.78
CA LEU A 187 12.11 -2.70 -6.58
C LEU A 187 13.30 -2.71 -5.62
N ALA A 188 13.64 -1.54 -5.09
CA ALA A 188 14.54 -1.42 -3.95
C ALA A 188 13.80 -1.75 -2.64
N GLU A 189 14.53 -1.94 -1.55
CA GLU A 189 13.94 -2.18 -0.22
C GLU A 189 12.98 -1.05 0.19
N ASN A 190 11.72 -1.37 0.48
CA ASN A 190 10.76 -0.46 1.08
C ASN A 190 11.01 -0.34 2.58
N ARG A 191 11.81 0.66 2.99
CA ARG A 191 12.13 0.94 4.41
C ARG A 191 11.02 1.63 5.19
N THR A 192 9.87 1.83 4.58
CA THR A 192 8.74 2.51 5.21
C THR A 192 7.73 1.52 5.74
N ILE A 193 6.92 1.96 6.68
CA ILE A 193 5.75 1.22 7.14
C ILE A 193 4.57 1.32 6.15
N ASN A 194 4.69 1.96 4.99
CA ASN A 194 3.58 2.13 4.04
C ASN A 194 3.60 1.02 2.99
N LEU A 195 2.45 0.40 2.71
CA LEU A 195 2.28 -0.43 1.52
C LEU A 195 2.48 0.45 0.28
N LEU A 196 3.37 0.07 -0.62
CA LEU A 196 3.57 0.79 -1.88
C LEU A 196 2.76 0.13 -2.98
N GLU A 197 2.05 0.94 -3.78
CA GLU A 197 1.26 0.50 -4.93
C GLU A 197 1.60 1.29 -6.19
N ALA A 198 1.81 0.58 -7.30
CA ALA A 198 2.11 1.13 -8.62
C ALA A 198 1.33 0.36 -9.70
N TRP A 199 1.24 0.98 -10.88
CA TRP A 199 0.74 0.37 -12.10
C TRP A 199 1.87 0.35 -13.11
N VAL A 200 2.11 -0.82 -13.68
CA VAL A 200 2.98 -1.02 -14.83
C VAL A 200 2.09 -1.29 -16.03
N THR A 201 2.13 -0.40 -17.01
CA THR A 201 1.33 -0.49 -18.24
C THR A 201 2.24 -0.93 -19.38
N VAL A 202 1.87 -2.02 -20.04
CA VAL A 202 2.49 -2.51 -21.27
C VAL A 202 1.60 -2.10 -22.43
N VAL A 203 2.16 -1.47 -23.46
CA VAL A 203 1.43 -1.05 -24.67
C VAL A 203 2.12 -1.62 -25.89
N ALA A 204 1.38 -2.30 -26.77
CA ALA A 204 1.88 -2.78 -28.05
C ALA A 204 1.14 -2.10 -29.21
N GLY A 205 1.89 -1.77 -30.26
CA GLY A 205 1.39 -1.06 -31.45
C GLY A 205 1.60 0.45 -31.39
N GLU A 206 1.17 1.13 -32.46
CA GLU A 206 1.31 2.58 -32.64
C GLU A 206 0.01 3.22 -33.17
N GLY A 207 -0.09 4.55 -33.03
CA GLY A 207 -1.23 5.32 -33.54
C GLY A 207 -2.56 4.87 -32.93
N GLU A 208 -3.51 4.50 -33.78
CA GLU A 208 -4.84 4.03 -33.36
C GLU A 208 -4.90 2.50 -33.19
N ASN A 209 -3.90 1.75 -33.67
CA ASN A 209 -3.85 0.29 -33.56
C ASN A 209 -3.00 -0.14 -32.36
N ILE A 210 -3.49 0.17 -31.15
CA ILE A 210 -2.81 -0.15 -29.90
C ILE A 210 -3.63 -1.09 -29.02
N VAL A 211 -2.94 -1.91 -28.24
CA VAL A 211 -3.51 -2.71 -27.15
C VAL A 211 -2.64 -2.56 -25.91
N SER A 212 -3.24 -2.62 -24.72
CA SER A 212 -2.51 -2.44 -23.47
C SER A 212 -2.95 -3.40 -22.38
N GLU A 213 -1.98 -3.83 -21.58
CA GLU A 213 -2.18 -4.62 -20.37
C GLU A 213 -1.66 -3.86 -19.14
N ASN A 214 -2.32 -4.01 -18.00
CA ASN A 214 -1.94 -3.34 -16.75
C ASN A 214 -1.63 -4.35 -15.65
N ILE A 215 -0.48 -4.19 -15.02
CA ILE A 215 -0.04 -5.00 -13.88
C ILE A 215 -0.05 -4.11 -12.64
N VAL A 216 -0.78 -4.53 -11.60
CA VAL A 216 -0.69 -3.89 -10.27
C VAL A 216 0.56 -4.41 -9.57
N VAL A 217 1.45 -3.51 -9.15
CA VAL A 217 2.64 -3.88 -8.38
C VAL A 217 2.46 -3.42 -6.94
N THR A 218 2.59 -4.35 -5.99
CA THR A 218 2.54 -4.04 -4.56
C THR A 218 3.86 -4.39 -3.90
N GLN A 219 4.30 -3.59 -2.93
CA GLN A 219 5.47 -3.87 -2.11
C GLN A 219 5.15 -3.71 -0.62
N SER A 220 5.35 -4.79 0.13
CA SER A 220 5.14 -4.82 1.58
C SER A 220 6.13 -3.91 2.33
N THR A 221 5.88 -3.72 3.61
CA THR A 221 6.49 -2.67 4.44
C THR A 221 7.72 -3.13 5.20
N ALA A 222 8.72 -2.29 5.43
CA ALA A 222 9.80 -2.66 6.36
C ALA A 222 9.29 -2.63 7.79
N GLY A 223 9.29 -3.80 8.39
CA GLY A 223 8.90 -3.99 9.76
C GLY A 223 8.69 -5.46 10.02
N ASP A 224 8.98 -5.87 11.24
CA ASP A 224 8.58 -7.18 11.71
C ASP A 224 7.05 -7.27 11.68
N ASN A 225 6.52 -8.40 11.22
CA ASN A 225 5.08 -8.64 11.21
C ASN A 225 4.55 -8.63 12.66
N MET A 226 3.31 -8.21 12.87
CA MET A 226 2.64 -8.58 14.11
C MET A 226 2.18 -10.04 14.00
N ILE A 227 2.39 -10.82 15.05
CA ILE A 227 1.91 -12.20 15.15
C ILE A 227 0.92 -12.29 16.32
N ILE A 228 -0.36 -12.49 16.00
CA ILE A 228 -1.43 -12.72 16.97
C ILE A 228 -1.93 -14.15 16.83
N VAL A 229 -2.16 -14.83 17.95
CA VAL A 229 -2.79 -16.15 17.97
C VAL A 229 -4.28 -15.99 18.21
N LEU A 230 -5.09 -16.56 17.31
CA LEU A 230 -6.53 -16.65 17.45
C LEU A 230 -6.94 -18.10 17.74
N GLU A 231 -7.86 -18.29 18.69
CA GLU A 231 -8.54 -19.56 18.94
C GLU A 231 -10.03 -19.41 18.60
N VAL A 232 -10.50 -20.15 17.59
CA VAL A 232 -11.85 -20.02 17.03
C VAL A 232 -12.64 -21.33 17.15
N GLY A 233 -13.97 -21.22 17.15
CA GLY A 233 -14.87 -22.37 17.18
C GLY A 233 -15.37 -22.79 18.56
N ALA A 234 -14.66 -22.44 19.64
CA ALA A 234 -15.15 -22.66 21.01
C ALA A 234 -16.37 -21.78 21.32
N THR A 235 -16.29 -20.50 20.94
CA THR A 235 -17.26 -19.46 21.29
C THR A 235 -17.69 -18.66 20.08
N THR A 236 -16.85 -18.47 19.06
CA THR A 236 -17.08 -17.55 17.94
C THR A 236 -17.67 -18.17 16.67
N GLU A 237 -18.06 -19.45 16.68
CA GLU A 237 -18.53 -20.16 15.47
C GLU A 237 -17.51 -20.11 14.31
N ASN A 238 -16.25 -20.46 14.61
CA ASN A 238 -15.11 -20.43 13.69
C ASN A 238 -14.81 -19.05 13.10
N VAL A 239 -15.26 -17.96 13.72
CA VAL A 239 -14.92 -16.60 13.29
C VAL A 239 -13.76 -16.06 14.13
N GLY A 240 -12.68 -15.64 13.47
CA GLY A 240 -11.62 -14.84 14.08
C GLY A 240 -11.83 -13.36 13.79
N ALA A 241 -11.38 -12.49 14.70
CA ALA A 241 -11.46 -11.06 14.53
C ALA A 241 -10.28 -10.36 15.20
N LEU A 242 -9.90 -9.20 14.67
CA LEU A 242 -8.83 -8.37 15.21
C LEU A 242 -9.38 -7.00 15.61
N PRO A 243 -8.95 -6.42 16.76
CA PRO A 243 -9.50 -5.16 17.26
C PRO A 243 -8.88 -3.94 16.55
N PHE A 244 -8.64 -3.98 15.25
CA PHE A 244 -7.93 -2.91 14.53
C PHE A 244 -8.84 -1.71 14.24
N GLU A 245 -8.33 -0.50 14.46
CA GLU A 245 -9.03 0.77 14.23
C GLU A 245 -8.04 1.83 13.72
N GLY A 246 -8.53 3.02 13.37
CA GLY A 246 -7.72 4.14 12.91
C GLY A 246 -7.28 3.93 11.46
N THR A 247 -6.02 4.19 11.17
CA THR A 247 -5.43 3.83 9.88
C THR A 247 -5.26 2.32 9.84
N VAL A 248 -6.01 1.65 8.96
CA VAL A 248 -5.83 0.24 8.64
C VAL A 248 -5.47 0.13 7.17
N SER A 249 -4.24 -0.32 6.89
CA SER A 249 -3.76 -0.60 5.54
C SER A 249 -2.70 -1.69 5.64
N CYS A 250 -3.16 -2.93 5.70
CA CYS A 250 -2.32 -4.09 5.96
C CYS A 250 -2.71 -5.28 5.11
N THR A 251 -1.83 -6.27 5.10
CA THR A 251 -2.08 -7.62 4.59
C THR A 251 -2.11 -8.56 5.78
N ILE A 252 -3.14 -9.40 5.84
CA ILE A 252 -3.36 -10.38 6.92
C ILE A 252 -3.30 -11.77 6.32
N ASP A 253 -2.33 -12.57 6.77
CA ASP A 253 -2.36 -14.02 6.62
C ASP A 253 -3.05 -14.61 7.85
N TRP A 254 -4.23 -15.20 7.66
CA TRP A 254 -5.06 -15.73 8.74
C TRP A 254 -4.56 -17.07 9.30
N GLY A 255 -3.51 -17.65 8.71
CA GLY A 255 -2.83 -18.85 9.23
C GLY A 255 -3.54 -20.16 8.93
N ASP A 256 -4.58 -20.16 8.09
CA ASP A 256 -5.36 -21.35 7.71
C ASP A 256 -4.99 -21.91 6.32
N GLY A 257 -3.95 -21.36 5.69
CA GLY A 257 -3.49 -21.75 4.36
C GLY A 257 -4.25 -21.08 3.21
N THR A 258 -5.23 -20.23 3.49
CA THR A 258 -5.82 -19.35 2.48
C THR A 258 -4.84 -18.25 2.06
N ARG A 259 -5.12 -17.59 0.93
CA ARG A 259 -4.25 -16.51 0.44
C ARG A 259 -4.35 -15.31 1.38
N PRO A 260 -3.23 -14.63 1.73
CA PRO A 260 -3.27 -13.42 2.53
C PRO A 260 -4.21 -12.35 1.95
N GLU A 261 -4.94 -11.68 2.83
CA GLU A 261 -5.99 -10.73 2.49
C GLU A 261 -5.50 -9.30 2.63
N ARG A 262 -5.83 -8.44 1.66
CA ARG A 262 -5.62 -7.00 1.79
C ARG A 262 -6.76 -6.40 2.60
N VAL A 263 -6.42 -5.74 3.71
CA VAL A 263 -7.36 -5.14 4.65
C VAL A 263 -7.14 -3.65 4.75
N ILE A 264 -8.19 -2.88 4.43
CA ILE A 264 -8.20 -1.41 4.44
C ILE A 264 -9.32 -0.82 5.33
N SER A 265 -9.94 -1.66 6.16
CA SER A 265 -11.07 -1.29 7.02
C SER A 265 -10.88 -1.80 8.44
N SER A 266 -11.44 -1.09 9.42
CA SER A 266 -11.43 -1.47 10.84
C SER A 266 -12.13 -2.81 11.13
N PHE A 267 -11.74 -3.42 12.23
CA PHE A 267 -12.31 -4.65 12.80
C PHE A 267 -12.42 -5.81 11.79
N PRO A 268 -11.31 -6.17 11.10
CA PRO A 268 -11.34 -7.27 10.14
C PRO A 268 -11.71 -8.58 10.81
N ARG A 269 -12.39 -9.43 10.05
CA ARG A 269 -12.89 -10.74 10.49
C ARG A 269 -12.64 -11.77 9.42
N HIS A 270 -12.47 -13.01 9.85
CA HIS A 270 -12.28 -14.17 8.97
C HIS A 270 -13.07 -15.36 9.45
N THR A 271 -13.59 -16.14 8.52
CA THR A 271 -14.32 -17.37 8.81
C THR A 271 -13.45 -18.56 8.45
N TYR A 272 -13.07 -19.33 9.47
CA TYR A 272 -12.26 -20.53 9.33
C TYR A 272 -13.14 -21.74 8.98
N GLU A 273 -12.63 -22.65 8.15
CA GLU A 273 -13.35 -23.90 7.82
C GLU A 273 -13.49 -24.81 9.04
N GLN A 274 -12.48 -24.82 9.91
CA GLN A 274 -12.41 -25.67 11.10
C GLN A 274 -12.20 -24.84 12.37
N ALA A 275 -12.67 -25.37 13.50
CA ALA A 275 -12.29 -24.85 14.80
C ALA A 275 -10.81 -25.15 15.05
N GLY A 276 -10.10 -24.24 15.71
CA GLY A 276 -8.67 -24.42 15.92
C GLY A 276 -7.97 -23.20 16.48
N VAL A 277 -6.66 -23.34 16.61
CA VAL A 277 -5.74 -22.28 17.00
C VAL A 277 -4.90 -21.92 15.78
N TYR A 278 -4.88 -20.64 15.42
CA TYR A 278 -4.25 -20.12 14.21
C TYR A 278 -3.29 -18.98 14.56
N GLU A 279 -2.10 -19.03 13.98
CA GLU A 279 -1.15 -17.91 14.05
C GLU A 279 -1.43 -16.96 12.88
N VAL A 280 -1.92 -15.77 13.20
CA VAL A 280 -2.27 -14.73 12.25
C VAL A 280 -1.09 -13.77 12.12
N SER A 281 -0.63 -13.57 10.90
CA SER A 281 0.48 -12.67 10.58
C SER A 281 -0.03 -11.42 9.89
N ILE A 282 0.31 -10.25 10.45
CA ILE A 282 -0.13 -8.94 9.96
C ILE A 282 1.08 -8.11 9.56
N LEU A 283 1.06 -7.62 8.31
CA LEU A 283 2.10 -6.77 7.76
C LEU A 283 1.48 -5.51 7.15
N GLY A 284 2.01 -4.33 7.51
CA GLY A 284 1.49 -3.05 7.04
C GLY A 284 1.19 -2.10 8.20
N GLN A 285 0.17 -1.26 8.05
CA GLN A 285 -0.19 -0.24 9.04
C GLN A 285 -1.46 -0.55 9.79
N VAL A 286 -1.36 -0.42 11.10
CA VAL A 286 -2.49 -0.35 12.03
C VAL A 286 -2.12 0.71 13.06
N SER A 287 -2.77 1.87 13.01
CA SER A 287 -2.42 2.95 13.94
C SER A 287 -3.02 2.72 15.34
N ASN A 288 -4.18 2.05 15.43
CA ASN A 288 -4.90 1.89 16.68
C ASN A 288 -5.44 0.47 16.86
N MET A 289 -5.61 0.05 18.12
CA MET A 289 -6.41 -1.11 18.49
C MET A 289 -7.48 -0.72 19.51
N ARG A 290 -8.70 -1.27 19.39
CA ARG A 290 -9.84 -0.95 20.25
C ARG A 290 -10.89 -2.06 20.31
N ALA A 291 -10.88 -2.88 21.36
CA ALA A 291 -11.92 -3.88 21.64
C ALA A 291 -13.17 -3.30 22.37
N ASN A 292 -13.17 -2.01 22.72
CA ASN A 292 -14.32 -1.32 23.31
C ASN A 292 -14.82 -0.20 22.37
N ASP A 293 -15.63 -0.60 21.39
CA ASP A 293 -15.85 0.15 20.14
C ASP A 293 -17.34 0.38 19.79
N GLY A 294 -18.25 0.22 20.75
CA GLY A 294 -19.69 0.34 20.46
C GLY A 294 -20.33 -0.93 19.86
N ASN A 295 -19.68 -2.09 20.03
CA ASN A 295 -20.11 -3.46 19.69
C ASN A 295 -19.76 -3.94 18.26
N TYR A 296 -18.80 -3.34 17.56
CA TYR A 296 -18.24 -3.97 16.35
C TYR A 296 -17.29 -5.11 16.72
N PHE A 297 -16.67 -5.05 17.89
CA PHE A 297 -15.88 -6.11 18.51
C PHE A 297 -16.59 -6.58 19.79
N ASP A 298 -17.67 -7.34 19.61
CA ASP A 298 -18.52 -7.79 20.72
C ASP A 298 -17.81 -8.76 21.69
N ASP A 299 -18.44 -9.05 22.83
CA ASP A 299 -17.86 -9.91 23.86
C ASP A 299 -17.57 -11.34 23.37
N LYS A 300 -18.29 -11.84 22.36
CA LYS A 300 -18.04 -13.15 21.76
C LYS A 300 -16.73 -13.08 20.96
N LEU A 301 -16.56 -12.08 20.10
CA LEU A 301 -15.34 -11.91 19.29
C LEU A 301 -14.08 -11.70 20.13
N LYS A 302 -14.17 -11.01 21.28
CA LYS A 302 -13.03 -10.83 22.19
C LYS A 302 -12.40 -12.13 22.69
N THR A 303 -13.19 -13.20 22.76
CA THR A 303 -12.74 -14.50 23.25
C THR A 303 -11.81 -15.23 22.27
N CYS A 304 -11.75 -14.84 21.00
CA CYS A 304 -10.84 -15.49 20.06
C CYS A 304 -9.38 -15.07 20.23
N VAL A 305 -9.10 -13.89 20.81
CA VAL A 305 -7.73 -13.39 20.96
C VAL A 305 -7.04 -14.11 22.11
N LYS A 306 -6.03 -14.93 21.78
CA LYS A 306 -5.34 -15.80 22.74
C LYS A 306 -3.95 -15.32 23.12
N ALA A 307 -3.17 -14.82 22.16
CA ALA A 307 -1.81 -14.37 22.44
C ALA A 307 -1.35 -13.28 21.46
N VAL A 308 -0.46 -12.40 21.93
CA VAL A 308 0.37 -11.56 21.06
C VAL A 308 1.79 -12.11 21.14
N LYS A 309 2.24 -12.81 20.09
CA LYS A 309 3.57 -13.44 20.04
C LYS A 309 4.65 -12.52 19.49
N GLN A 310 4.24 -11.50 18.74
CA GLN A 310 5.12 -10.49 18.17
C GLN A 310 4.29 -9.21 17.97
N TRP A 311 4.78 -8.04 18.38
CA TRP A 311 4.03 -6.79 18.22
C TRP A 311 4.24 -6.19 16.83
N GLY A 312 5.44 -6.36 16.29
CA GLY A 312 5.80 -5.89 14.97
C GLY A 312 5.76 -4.37 14.85
N ARG A 313 6.07 -3.87 13.65
CA ARG A 313 6.13 -2.43 13.38
C ARG A 313 4.93 -1.95 12.59
N LEU A 314 3.74 -2.03 13.20
CA LEU A 314 2.49 -1.61 12.56
C LEU A 314 2.27 -0.09 12.55
N GLY A 315 3.14 0.69 13.20
CA GLY A 315 2.94 2.15 13.36
C GLY A 315 1.89 2.49 14.41
N LEU A 316 1.81 1.70 15.49
CA LEU A 316 0.86 1.89 16.58
C LEU A 316 1.09 3.23 17.29
N THR A 317 0.02 4.02 17.38
CA THR A 317 -0.01 5.30 18.11
C THR A 317 -0.94 5.25 19.32
N SER A 318 -1.88 4.30 19.37
CA SER A 318 -2.83 4.11 20.46
C SER A 318 -3.20 2.65 20.67
N LEU A 319 -3.12 2.19 21.93
CA LEU A 319 -3.68 0.91 22.40
C LEU A 319 -4.86 1.13 23.36
N LYS A 320 -5.49 2.31 23.33
CA LYS A 320 -6.66 2.61 24.16
C LYS A 320 -7.77 1.58 23.95
N TYR A 321 -8.07 0.81 24.99
CA TYR A 321 -8.98 -0.34 24.98
C TYR A 321 -8.58 -1.49 24.04
N GLY A 322 -7.32 -1.58 23.61
CA GLY A 322 -6.88 -2.50 22.55
C GLY A 322 -7.31 -3.95 22.72
N PHE A 323 -7.14 -4.50 23.92
CA PHE A 323 -7.51 -5.87 24.29
C PHE A 323 -8.53 -5.88 25.44
N TYR A 324 -9.32 -4.82 25.57
CA TYR A 324 -10.32 -4.67 26.62
C TYR A 324 -11.26 -5.87 26.68
N LYS A 325 -11.27 -6.61 27.80
CA LYS A 325 -12.03 -7.86 28.01
C LYS A 325 -11.72 -8.98 27.02
N CYS A 326 -10.52 -9.04 26.46
CA CYS A 326 -10.01 -10.26 25.81
C CYS A 326 -9.73 -11.31 26.89
N VAL A 327 -10.77 -12.01 27.33
CA VAL A 327 -10.73 -12.89 28.51
C VAL A 327 -9.87 -14.13 28.31
N ASN A 328 -9.57 -14.51 27.07
CA ASN A 328 -8.72 -15.66 26.73
C ASN A 328 -7.27 -15.28 26.39
N LEU A 329 -6.93 -13.98 26.46
CA LEU A 329 -5.57 -13.51 26.23
C LEU A 329 -4.67 -13.99 27.39
N GLU A 330 -3.73 -14.88 27.09
CA GLU A 330 -2.89 -15.56 28.08
C GLU A 330 -1.41 -15.17 28.01
N TYR A 331 -0.95 -14.67 26.85
CA TYR A 331 0.46 -14.40 26.58
C TYR A 331 0.67 -13.09 25.82
N LEU A 332 1.69 -12.34 26.26
CA LEU A 332 2.20 -11.15 25.61
C LEU A 332 3.71 -11.28 25.45
N ALA A 333 4.21 -11.05 24.23
CA ALA A 333 5.64 -10.91 23.97
C ALA A 333 6.16 -9.54 24.43
N VAL A 334 7.46 -9.48 24.73
CA VAL A 334 8.20 -8.21 24.85
C VAL A 334 8.12 -7.51 23.48
N PRO A 335 7.71 -6.23 23.40
CA PRO A 335 7.71 -5.51 22.13
C PRO A 335 9.12 -5.29 21.60
N GLU A 336 9.26 -5.32 20.28
CA GLU A 336 10.48 -4.91 19.61
C GLU A 336 10.76 -3.44 19.92
N LYS A 337 12.04 -3.05 19.88
CA LYS A 337 12.51 -1.73 20.34
C LYS A 337 11.69 -0.55 19.80
N ASP A 338 11.25 -0.63 18.54
CA ASP A 338 10.52 0.46 17.87
C ASP A 338 9.00 0.20 17.76
N ALA A 339 8.49 -0.92 18.29
CA ALA A 339 7.07 -1.29 18.14
C ALA A 339 6.14 -0.27 18.82
N PHE A 340 6.56 0.27 19.98
CA PHE A 340 5.79 1.22 20.79
C PHE A 340 6.40 2.64 20.83
N SER A 341 7.37 2.95 19.97
CA SER A 341 8.08 4.26 20.01
C SER A 341 7.15 5.46 19.76
N GLU A 342 6.05 5.24 19.05
CA GLU A 342 5.05 6.26 18.71
C GLU A 342 3.76 6.16 19.56
N LEU A 343 3.72 5.23 20.51
CA LEU A 343 2.54 4.97 21.32
C LEU A 343 2.31 6.10 22.34
N THR A 344 1.13 6.71 22.32
CA THR A 344 0.78 7.86 23.18
C THR A 344 -0.19 7.50 24.31
N THR A 345 -0.95 6.40 24.16
CA THR A 345 -1.96 6.00 25.15
C THR A 345 -2.17 4.49 25.20
N VAL A 346 -2.31 3.99 26.43
CA VAL A 346 -2.59 2.58 26.77
C VAL A 346 -3.75 2.45 27.75
N TYR A 347 -4.67 3.42 27.70
CA TYR A 347 -5.82 3.50 28.58
C TYR A 347 -6.63 2.21 28.51
N SER A 348 -6.76 1.50 29.65
CA SER A 348 -7.51 0.24 29.78
C SER A 348 -7.20 -0.81 28.70
N THR A 349 -5.95 -0.88 28.21
CA THR A 349 -5.56 -1.79 27.12
C THR A 349 -5.89 -3.24 27.42
N PHE A 350 -5.54 -3.74 28.61
CA PHE A 350 -5.74 -5.14 29.04
C PHE A 350 -6.77 -5.27 30.15
N TYR A 351 -7.67 -4.29 30.29
CA TYR A 351 -8.70 -4.30 31.33
C TYR A 351 -9.53 -5.59 31.27
N SER A 352 -9.63 -6.30 32.40
CA SER A 352 -10.34 -7.59 32.51
C SER A 352 -9.86 -8.66 31.52
N CYS A 353 -8.58 -8.68 31.14
CA CYS A 353 -7.96 -9.86 30.54
C CYS A 353 -7.74 -10.92 31.63
N THR A 354 -8.80 -11.67 31.96
CA THR A 354 -8.84 -12.55 33.14
C THR A 354 -8.00 -13.81 33.02
N SER A 355 -7.55 -14.21 31.83
CA SER A 355 -6.60 -15.34 31.65
C SER A 355 -5.13 -14.90 31.60
N LEU A 356 -4.86 -13.59 31.59
CA LEU A 356 -3.50 -13.08 31.52
C LEU A 356 -2.80 -13.32 32.86
N LYS A 357 -1.85 -14.26 32.86
CA LYS A 357 -1.20 -14.75 34.07
C LYS A 357 0.13 -14.08 34.36
N ASN A 358 0.92 -13.85 33.32
CA ASN A 358 2.26 -13.27 33.39
C ASN A 358 2.36 -12.12 32.39
N LEU A 359 3.22 -11.16 32.70
CA LEU A 359 3.59 -10.08 31.78
C LEU A 359 5.09 -10.22 31.46
N PRO A 360 5.52 -9.82 30.25
CA PRO A 360 6.93 -9.74 29.92
C PRO A 360 7.60 -8.56 30.64
N GLU A 361 8.87 -8.75 31.02
CA GLU A 361 9.76 -7.67 31.48
C GLU A 361 9.81 -6.55 30.44
N GLY A 362 9.78 -5.29 30.87
CA GLY A 362 9.96 -4.15 29.98
C GLY A 362 8.87 -3.94 28.92
N LEU A 363 7.65 -4.47 29.10
CA LEU A 363 6.54 -4.33 28.13
C LEU A 363 6.31 -2.89 27.63
N PHE A 364 6.53 -1.89 28.48
CA PHE A 364 6.41 -0.48 28.10
C PHE A 364 7.72 0.31 28.15
N GLU A 365 8.87 -0.36 28.32
CA GLU A 365 10.16 0.32 28.46
C GLU A 365 10.52 1.20 27.25
N ASN A 366 10.08 0.79 26.06
CA ASN A 366 10.29 1.52 24.81
C ASN A 366 9.06 2.34 24.36
N ALA A 367 8.20 2.76 25.29
CA ALA A 367 7.01 3.57 25.02
C ALA A 367 7.14 5.00 25.62
N PRO A 368 8.12 5.81 25.19
CA PRO A 368 8.51 7.04 25.88
C PRO A 368 7.44 8.15 25.85
N LYS A 369 6.50 8.09 24.91
CA LYS A 369 5.44 9.11 24.70
C LYS A 369 4.15 8.79 25.46
N VAL A 370 4.08 7.66 26.19
CA VAL A 370 2.90 7.31 26.97
C VAL A 370 2.86 8.16 28.23
N THR A 371 1.77 8.93 28.38
CA THR A 371 1.61 9.87 29.49
C THR A 371 0.78 9.33 30.65
N GLU A 372 -0.03 8.30 30.42
CA GLU A 372 -0.95 7.74 31.42
C GLU A 372 -1.15 6.22 31.24
N PHE A 373 -1.12 5.49 32.36
CA PHE A 373 -1.36 4.03 32.45
C PHE A 373 -2.69 3.71 33.17
N TYR A 374 -3.73 4.50 32.87
CA TYR A 374 -5.03 4.39 33.52
C TYR A 374 -5.66 3.01 33.29
N GLU A 375 -5.94 2.28 34.38
CA GLU A 375 -6.64 0.98 34.36
C GLU A 375 -6.03 -0.06 33.39
N CYS A 376 -4.75 0.05 33.03
CA CYS A 376 -4.14 -0.71 31.93
C CYS A 376 -4.28 -2.24 32.12
N PHE A 377 -4.06 -2.75 33.34
CA PHE A 377 -4.20 -4.16 33.73
C PHE A 377 -5.30 -4.35 34.79
N SER A 378 -6.21 -3.39 34.93
CA SER A 378 -7.27 -3.43 35.95
C SER A 378 -8.13 -4.68 35.76
N SER A 379 -8.38 -5.38 36.87
CA SER A 379 -9.17 -6.62 36.92
C SER A 379 -8.61 -7.77 36.09
N CYS A 380 -7.30 -7.79 35.80
CA CYS A 380 -6.59 -9.01 35.39
C CYS A 380 -6.49 -9.96 36.59
N THR A 381 -7.56 -10.68 36.89
CA THR A 381 -7.70 -11.45 38.15
C THR A 381 -6.77 -12.64 38.26
N SER A 382 -6.18 -13.13 37.15
CA SER A 382 -5.21 -14.23 37.15
C SER A 382 -3.75 -13.77 37.11
N LEU A 383 -3.49 -12.45 37.02
CA LEU A 383 -2.13 -11.92 36.98
C LEU A 383 -1.43 -12.21 38.31
N GLU A 384 -0.32 -12.96 38.28
CA GLU A 384 0.36 -13.42 39.50
C GLU A 384 1.51 -12.50 39.96
N ALA A 385 2.15 -11.78 39.04
CA ALA A 385 3.25 -10.86 39.34
C ALA A 385 3.28 -9.67 38.38
N VAL A 386 3.73 -8.51 38.86
CA VAL A 386 4.24 -7.42 38.01
C VAL A 386 5.72 -7.74 37.73
N PRO A 387 6.16 -7.85 36.47
CA PRO A 387 7.54 -8.17 36.14
C PRO A 387 8.44 -6.95 36.35
N ASP A 388 9.75 -7.20 36.39
CA ASP A 388 10.74 -6.14 36.51
C ASP A 388 10.62 -5.14 35.36
N ARG A 389 11.01 -3.90 35.62
CA ARG A 389 11.15 -2.84 34.60
C ARG A 389 9.91 -2.57 33.74
N LEU A 390 8.72 -2.99 34.16
CA LEU A 390 7.51 -2.97 33.32
C LEU A 390 7.23 -1.58 32.69
N PHE A 391 7.44 -0.51 33.46
CA PHE A 391 7.28 0.88 33.02
C PHE A 391 8.60 1.67 33.09
N ALA A 392 9.74 0.98 33.07
CA ALA A 392 11.04 1.64 33.13
C ALA A 392 11.18 2.67 32.00
N ASN A 393 11.86 3.79 32.23
CA ASN A 393 12.08 4.85 31.24
C ASN A 393 10.83 5.52 30.66
N CYS A 394 9.62 5.28 31.20
CA CYS A 394 8.42 6.04 30.84
C CYS A 394 8.45 7.45 31.48
N SER A 395 9.41 8.29 31.08
CA SER A 395 9.68 9.58 31.72
C SER A 395 8.55 10.60 31.61
N GLU A 396 7.67 10.46 30.62
CA GLU A 396 6.50 11.32 30.43
C GLU A 396 5.25 10.81 31.18
N ALA A 397 5.32 9.64 31.81
CA ALA A 397 4.19 9.06 32.52
C ALA A 397 3.86 9.86 33.79
N THR A 398 2.66 10.40 33.84
CA THR A 398 2.19 11.25 34.94
C THR A 398 1.23 10.53 35.90
N ARG A 399 0.54 9.48 35.44
CA ARG A 399 -0.52 8.79 36.21
C ARG A 399 -0.53 7.29 36.00
N PHE A 400 -0.59 6.54 37.11
CA PHE A 400 -0.74 5.08 37.16
C PHE A 400 -2.05 4.66 37.84
N PHE A 401 -3.09 5.50 37.70
CA PHE A 401 -4.34 5.34 38.41
C PHE A 401 -5.01 4.00 38.08
N ARG A 402 -5.29 3.20 39.11
CA ARG A 402 -5.91 1.86 38.99
C ARG A 402 -5.20 0.88 38.05
N CYS A 403 -3.90 1.06 37.77
CA CYS A 403 -3.20 0.24 36.79
C CYS A 403 -3.37 -1.28 37.02
N PHE A 404 -3.30 -1.72 38.28
CA PHE A 404 -3.51 -3.11 38.71
C PHE A 404 -4.71 -3.25 39.67
N TRP A 405 -5.71 -2.37 39.56
CA TRP A 405 -6.88 -2.40 40.45
C TRP A 405 -7.58 -3.76 40.37
N LYS A 406 -7.81 -4.43 41.51
CA LYS A 406 -8.40 -5.77 41.59
C LYS A 406 -7.66 -6.87 40.80
N CYS A 407 -6.34 -6.80 40.72
CA CYS A 407 -5.54 -7.99 40.37
C CYS A 407 -5.47 -8.93 41.58
N GLU A 408 -6.55 -9.68 41.83
CA GLU A 408 -6.73 -10.43 43.08
C GLU A 408 -5.72 -11.58 43.29
N SER A 409 -5.14 -12.12 42.20
CA SER A 409 -4.08 -13.15 42.28
C SER A 409 -2.66 -12.58 42.31
N LEU A 410 -2.47 -11.26 42.27
CA LEU A 410 -1.16 -10.62 42.23
C LEU A 410 -0.44 -10.83 43.56
N LYS A 411 0.73 -11.47 43.54
CA LYS A 411 1.49 -11.87 44.75
C LYS A 411 2.69 -10.98 45.05
N SER A 412 3.32 -10.44 44.00
CA SER A 412 4.56 -9.65 44.09
C SER A 412 4.63 -8.58 43.00
N VAL A 413 5.45 -7.57 43.26
CA VAL A 413 5.85 -6.53 42.32
C VAL A 413 7.36 -6.67 42.09
N GLY A 414 7.78 -6.66 40.83
CA GLY A 414 9.19 -6.78 40.43
C GLY A 414 10.00 -5.52 40.73
N GLU A 415 11.31 -5.63 40.53
CA GLU A 415 12.27 -4.54 40.74
C GLU A 415 12.20 -3.51 39.60
N ASP A 416 12.61 -2.27 39.87
CA ASP A 416 12.72 -1.20 38.86
C ASP A 416 11.42 -0.91 38.06
N VAL A 417 10.25 -1.32 38.56
CA VAL A 417 8.96 -1.24 37.82
C VAL A 417 8.63 0.19 37.37
N PHE A 418 8.96 1.20 38.20
CA PHE A 418 8.75 2.61 37.91
C PHE A 418 10.07 3.39 37.76
N ASP A 419 11.18 2.71 37.46
CA ASP A 419 12.45 3.39 37.29
C ASP A 419 12.38 4.39 36.11
N GLY A 420 12.96 5.58 36.28
CA GLY A 420 12.88 6.65 35.29
C GLY A 420 11.50 7.30 35.11
N CYS A 421 10.43 6.91 35.83
CA CYS A 421 9.12 7.56 35.81
C CYS A 421 9.10 8.92 36.56
N VAL A 422 10.03 9.80 36.22
CA VAL A 422 10.32 11.06 36.95
C VAL A 422 9.17 12.07 36.96
N SER A 423 8.26 11.99 35.98
CA SER A 423 7.09 12.87 35.88
C SER A 423 5.84 12.35 36.62
N ALA A 424 5.94 11.21 37.31
CA ALA A 424 4.80 10.61 37.98
C ALA A 424 4.24 11.54 39.07
N THR A 425 2.94 11.79 39.03
CA THR A 425 2.21 12.65 39.99
C THR A 425 1.18 11.89 40.81
N SER A 426 0.68 10.74 40.31
CA SER A 426 -0.36 9.94 40.98
C SER A 426 -0.18 8.44 40.79
N PHE A 427 -0.28 7.72 41.91
CA PHE A 427 -0.40 6.27 42.04
C PHE A 427 -1.74 5.88 42.71
N GLY A 428 -2.75 6.73 42.55
CA GLY A 428 -4.07 6.52 43.15
C GLY A 428 -4.65 5.16 42.77
N GLN A 429 -4.98 4.35 43.76
CA GLN A 429 -5.57 3.02 43.60
C GLN A 429 -4.77 2.03 42.74
N THR A 430 -3.46 2.25 42.49
CA THR A 430 -2.66 1.44 41.56
C THR A 430 -2.73 -0.06 41.87
N PHE A 431 -2.60 -0.45 43.14
CA PHE A 431 -2.68 -1.85 43.60
C PHE A 431 -3.92 -2.12 44.46
N PHE A 432 -4.92 -1.22 44.43
CA PHE A 432 -6.07 -1.35 45.32
C PHE A 432 -6.79 -2.68 45.11
N ASN A 433 -7.08 -3.35 46.23
CA ASN A 433 -7.74 -4.65 46.28
C ASN A 433 -6.97 -5.78 45.56
N CYS A 434 -5.64 -5.68 45.50
CA CYS A 434 -4.76 -6.83 45.22
C CYS A 434 -4.60 -7.66 46.50
N THR A 435 -5.60 -8.47 46.82
CA THR A 435 -5.72 -9.15 48.11
C THR A 435 -4.66 -10.23 48.33
N SER A 436 -4.06 -10.78 47.27
CA SER A 436 -2.96 -11.75 47.37
C SER A 436 -1.57 -11.11 47.43
N LEU A 437 -1.45 -9.78 47.34
CA LEU A 437 -0.15 -9.10 47.28
C LEU A 437 0.54 -9.21 48.64
N THR A 438 1.73 -9.81 48.67
CA THR A 438 2.45 -10.11 49.91
C THR A 438 3.66 -9.22 50.15
N THR A 439 4.33 -8.79 49.08
CA THR A 439 5.57 -8.01 49.11
C THR A 439 5.64 -7.05 47.93
N VAL A 440 6.34 -5.94 48.13
CA VAL A 440 6.74 -4.98 47.10
C VAL A 440 8.18 -4.55 47.39
N PRO A 441 8.96 -4.11 46.39
CA PRO A 441 10.27 -3.52 46.63
C PRO A 441 10.14 -2.29 47.52
N VAL A 442 11.07 -2.12 48.44
CA VAL A 442 11.04 -0.97 49.37
C VAL A 442 11.30 0.34 48.63
N ASP A 443 12.13 0.30 47.60
CA ASP A 443 12.56 1.40 46.72
C ASP A 443 11.63 1.61 45.51
N LEU A 444 10.45 0.98 45.49
CA LEU A 444 9.50 1.01 44.37
C LEU A 444 9.18 2.42 43.82
N PHE A 445 9.31 3.47 44.64
CA PHE A 445 9.00 4.86 44.27
C PHE A 445 10.21 5.81 44.31
N ASP A 446 11.45 5.31 44.22
CA ASP A 446 12.68 6.11 44.35
C ASP A 446 12.85 7.16 43.24
N SER A 447 12.54 6.77 42.00
CA SER A 447 12.55 7.68 40.83
C SER A 447 11.33 8.64 40.83
N CYS A 448 10.27 8.31 41.57
CA CYS A 448 8.98 9.00 41.58
C CYS A 448 8.89 10.08 42.68
N LYS A 449 9.79 11.07 42.64
CA LYS A 449 9.91 12.09 43.71
C LYS A 449 8.82 13.17 43.68
N GLY A 450 8.14 13.33 42.54
CA GLY A 450 7.10 14.36 42.31
C GLY A 450 5.66 13.96 42.69
N VAL A 451 5.45 12.76 43.25
CA VAL A 451 4.10 12.21 43.46
C VAL A 451 3.37 12.94 44.57
N THR A 452 2.15 13.39 44.27
CA THR A 452 1.27 14.05 45.25
C THR A 452 0.07 13.20 45.67
N ASP A 453 -0.27 12.16 44.91
CA ASP A 453 -1.44 11.31 45.14
C ASP A 453 -1.06 9.82 45.29
N PHE A 454 -1.21 9.33 46.52
CA PHE A 454 -1.09 7.92 46.91
C PHE A 454 -2.42 7.37 47.45
N SER A 455 -3.55 8.01 47.12
CA SER A 455 -4.83 7.62 47.69
C SER A 455 -5.16 6.17 47.36
N ASN A 456 -5.38 5.36 48.39
CA ASN A 456 -5.69 3.94 48.26
C ASN A 456 -4.68 3.12 47.42
N THR A 457 -3.42 3.56 47.25
CA THR A 457 -2.44 2.85 46.41
C THR A 457 -2.33 1.36 46.74
N PHE A 458 -2.21 1.02 48.03
CA PHE A 458 -2.21 -0.36 48.55
C PHE A 458 -3.48 -0.71 49.33
N GLY A 459 -4.52 0.12 49.24
CA GLY A 459 -5.75 -0.09 50.00
C GLY A 459 -6.34 -1.48 49.71
N LYS A 460 -6.68 -2.22 50.76
CA LYS A 460 -7.15 -3.62 50.75
C LYS A 460 -6.15 -4.66 50.27
N CYS A 461 -4.85 -4.35 50.22
CA CYS A 461 -3.79 -5.37 50.14
C CYS A 461 -3.60 -6.04 51.51
N SER A 462 -4.59 -6.83 51.94
CA SER A 462 -4.66 -7.37 53.30
C SER A 462 -3.54 -8.32 53.69
N ASN A 463 -2.87 -8.91 52.71
CA ASN A 463 -1.73 -9.81 52.90
C ASN A 463 -0.37 -9.13 52.73
N LEU A 464 -0.32 -7.80 52.52
CA LEU A 464 0.93 -7.07 52.36
C LEU A 464 1.71 -7.06 53.68
N THR A 465 2.93 -7.56 53.64
CA THR A 465 3.85 -7.68 54.77
C THR A 465 5.15 -6.94 54.50
N GLY A 466 6.05 -6.91 55.48
CA GLY A 466 7.32 -6.18 55.38
C GLY A 466 7.17 -4.74 55.86
N GLU A 467 8.18 -3.94 55.59
CA GLU A 467 8.17 -2.49 55.85
C GLU A 467 7.55 -1.78 54.64
N SER A 468 6.77 -0.72 54.87
CA SER A 468 6.20 0.04 53.77
C SER A 468 7.29 0.69 52.89
N PRO A 469 7.01 1.04 51.62
CA PRO A 469 8.02 1.61 50.73
C PRO A 469 8.69 2.89 51.25
N TYR A 470 10.00 2.97 51.09
CA TYR A 470 10.85 4.09 51.49
C TYR A 470 11.99 4.32 50.50
N THR A 471 12.50 5.56 50.49
CA THR A 471 13.70 5.93 49.75
C THR A 471 14.86 6.14 50.72
N LEU A 472 16.03 5.58 50.41
CA LEU A 472 17.26 5.82 51.20
C LEU A 472 17.89 7.16 50.82
N MET A 473 17.84 8.13 51.73
CA MET A 473 18.43 9.46 51.60
C MET A 473 19.60 9.59 52.58
N ASN A 474 20.83 9.52 52.07
CA ASN A 474 22.07 9.58 52.89
C ASN A 474 22.08 8.54 54.05
N GLY A 475 21.55 7.34 53.80
CA GLY A 475 21.45 6.27 54.79
C GLY A 475 20.25 6.38 55.75
N VAL A 476 19.40 7.39 55.59
CA VAL A 476 18.12 7.55 56.32
C VAL A 476 16.98 7.07 55.45
N LYS A 477 16.07 6.26 56.00
CA LYS A 477 14.85 5.86 55.32
C LYS A 477 13.85 7.01 55.34
N VAL A 478 13.25 7.31 54.19
CA VAL A 478 12.17 8.27 54.05
C VAL A 478 10.97 7.55 53.44
N HIS A 479 10.01 7.16 54.28
CA HIS A 479 8.78 6.50 53.87
C HIS A 479 7.85 7.47 53.15
N LEU A 480 6.86 6.93 52.42
CA LEU A 480 5.88 7.76 51.69
C LEU A 480 5.19 8.80 52.57
N TYR A 481 4.88 8.45 53.83
CA TYR A 481 4.22 9.32 54.81
C TYR A 481 5.13 10.38 55.45
N GLU A 482 6.45 10.28 55.26
CA GLU A 482 7.44 11.24 55.75
C GLU A 482 7.86 12.25 54.67
N ARG A 483 7.58 11.96 53.38
CA ARG A 483 8.02 12.79 52.24
C ARG A 483 7.59 14.26 52.31
N ALA A 484 6.55 14.60 53.06
CA ALA A 484 6.14 16.00 53.24
C ALA A 484 7.18 16.87 53.98
N ASP A 485 8.07 16.25 54.76
CA ASP A 485 9.08 16.93 55.58
C ASP A 485 10.47 16.97 54.90
N HIS A 486 10.59 16.45 53.68
CA HIS A 486 11.85 16.34 52.94
C HIS A 486 11.79 17.14 51.63
N ALA A 487 12.72 18.09 51.45
CA ALA A 487 12.72 19.04 50.33
C ALA A 487 12.97 18.40 48.95
N GLU A 488 13.52 17.18 48.93
CA GLU A 488 13.79 16.41 47.72
C GLU A 488 12.53 15.79 47.11
N PHE A 489 11.41 15.81 47.82
CA PHE A 489 10.12 15.29 47.38
C PHE A 489 9.09 16.41 47.28
N THR A 490 8.15 16.25 46.35
CA THR A 490 6.91 17.03 46.40
C THR A 490 6.03 16.45 47.50
N ALA A 491 5.53 17.29 48.41
CA ALA A 491 4.71 16.84 49.53
C ALA A 491 3.41 16.13 49.04
N PRO A 492 3.16 14.88 49.48
CA PRO A 492 1.89 14.20 49.20
C PRO A 492 0.69 14.97 49.75
N THR A 493 -0.34 15.19 48.93
CA THR A 493 -1.56 15.93 49.30
C THR A 493 -2.82 15.07 49.30
N ASN A 494 -2.83 13.96 48.57
CA ASN A 494 -3.91 12.98 48.57
C ASN A 494 -3.40 11.60 49.00
N THR A 495 -3.50 11.29 50.28
CA THR A 495 -2.88 10.10 50.89
C THR A 495 -3.89 9.13 51.47
N ARG A 496 -5.18 9.49 51.41
CA ARG A 496 -6.27 8.81 52.11
C ARG A 496 -6.31 7.32 51.76
N GLY A 497 -6.23 6.47 52.78
CA GLY A 497 -6.40 5.04 52.64
C GLY A 497 -5.28 4.33 51.89
N CYS A 498 -4.12 4.97 51.67
CA CYS A 498 -2.96 4.37 50.99
C CYS A 498 -2.68 2.95 51.50
N PHE A 499 -2.65 2.75 52.82
CA PHE A 499 -2.41 1.47 53.49
C PHE A 499 -3.66 0.91 54.17
N SER A 500 -4.86 1.34 53.76
CA SER A 500 -6.11 0.90 54.39
C SER A 500 -6.25 -0.62 54.35
N GLY A 501 -6.38 -1.27 55.50
CA GLY A 501 -6.46 -2.73 55.58
C GLY A 501 -5.13 -3.49 55.40
N CYS A 502 -3.99 -2.81 55.26
CA CYS A 502 -2.65 -3.42 55.21
C CYS A 502 -2.11 -3.73 56.62
N ILE A 503 -2.91 -4.41 57.45
CA ILE A 503 -2.63 -4.58 58.88
C ILE A 503 -1.39 -5.44 59.20
N SER A 504 -0.82 -6.10 58.19
CA SER A 504 0.34 -6.99 58.33
C SER A 504 1.68 -6.31 58.03
N LEU A 505 1.68 -5.00 57.72
CA LEU A 505 2.89 -4.19 57.61
C LEU A 505 3.58 -4.06 58.98
N THR A 506 4.90 -4.15 58.98
CA THR A 506 5.73 -4.09 60.20
C THR A 506 5.69 -2.71 60.86
N ASP A 507 5.47 -1.66 60.08
CA ASP A 507 5.32 -0.25 60.49
C ASP A 507 3.85 0.19 60.62
N TYR A 508 2.87 -0.72 60.49
CA TYR A 508 1.44 -0.37 60.55
C TYR A 508 1.05 0.41 61.83
N ALA A 509 1.57 -0.02 62.98
CA ALA A 509 1.27 0.62 64.26
C ALA A 509 1.83 2.06 64.36
N GLU A 510 2.97 2.30 63.70
CA GLU A 510 3.58 3.62 63.60
C GLU A 510 2.73 4.53 62.70
N ILE A 511 2.34 4.05 61.51
CA ILE A 511 1.43 4.76 60.61
C ILE A 511 0.12 5.09 61.33
N GLN A 512 -0.43 4.14 62.08
CA GLN A 512 -1.68 4.34 62.81
C GLN A 512 -1.58 5.44 63.88
N THR A 513 -0.44 5.54 64.55
CA THR A 513 -0.24 6.49 65.65
C THR A 513 0.12 7.88 65.14
N ASN A 514 1.03 7.96 64.17
CA ASN A 514 1.66 9.21 63.74
C ASN A 514 1.05 9.76 62.44
N PHE A 515 0.51 8.89 61.59
CA PHE A 515 0.06 9.23 60.23
C PHE A 515 -1.33 8.65 59.88
N PRO A 516 -2.37 8.80 60.74
CA PRO A 516 -3.66 8.12 60.58
C PRO A 516 -4.41 8.47 59.28
N ALA A 517 -4.07 9.58 58.61
CA ALA A 517 -4.62 9.93 57.30
C ALA A 517 -4.23 8.95 56.17
N TRP A 518 -3.18 8.15 56.36
CA TRP A 518 -2.70 7.16 55.39
C TRP A 518 -3.42 5.80 55.48
N LEU A 519 -4.27 5.60 56.49
CA LEU A 519 -5.03 4.36 56.73
C LEU A 519 -6.48 4.42 56.21
#